data_AF-A0A968DNB3-F1
#
_entry.id   AF-A0A968DNB3-F1
#
_cell.length_a   1.000
_cell.length_b   1.000
_cell.length_c   1.000
_cell.angle_alpha   90.00
_cell.angle_beta   90.00
_cell.angle_gamma   90.00
#
_symmetry.space_group_name_H-M   'P 1'
#
loop_
_entity.id
_entity.type
_entity.pdbx_description
1 polymer ?
#
loop_
_entity_poly.entity_id
_entity_poly.type
_entity_poly.pdbx_seq_one_letter_code
_entity_poly.pdbx_strand_id
1 'polypeptide(L)'
;VQQPSNDQDALLATIERLTPQGGTSLGHGIFTSLNAIAGEPLSINETTLEEGTPELQIDNSSSAVIILLTDGENTNEPNPLEIAQMAAESGVRIFPVGIGSQDGSIIEVDG
;
A
#
# COMPACT_ATOMS: atom_id res chain seq x y z
N VAL A 1 8.89 -1.75 -8.65
CA VAL A 1 8.71 -2.12 -7.24
C VAL A 1 9.82 -3.08 -6.84
N GLN A 2 10.34 -2.99 -5.62
CA GLN A 2 11.32 -3.95 -5.09
C GLN A 2 10.58 -5.19 -4.61
N GLN A 3 11.04 -6.38 -5.02
CA GLN A 3 10.49 -7.64 -4.50
C GLN A 3 10.91 -7.83 -3.03
N PRO A 4 10.10 -8.55 -2.22
CA PRO A 4 10.49 -8.91 -0.86
C PRO A 4 11.90 -9.51 -0.82
N SER A 5 12.76 -8.96 0.02
CA SER A 5 14.17 -9.35 0.10
C SER A 5 14.70 -9.18 1.51
N ASN A 6 15.69 -10.00 1.87
CA ASN A 6 16.46 -9.88 3.11
C ASN A 6 17.81 -9.15 2.90
N ASP A 7 18.09 -8.69 1.68
CA ASP A 7 19.28 -7.92 1.32
C ASP A 7 19.08 -6.43 1.69
N GLN A 8 19.80 -5.98 2.71
CA GLN A 8 19.69 -4.62 3.23
C GLN A 8 20.31 -3.58 2.28
N ASP A 9 21.40 -3.92 1.60
CA ASP A 9 22.08 -2.99 0.69
C ASP A 9 21.20 -2.73 -0.53
N ALA A 10 20.56 -3.77 -1.05
CA ALA A 10 19.59 -3.64 -2.14
C ALA A 10 18.34 -2.82 -1.74
N LEU A 11 17.89 -2.96 -0.48
CA LEU A 11 16.76 -2.19 0.04
C LEU A 11 17.11 -0.70 0.17
N LEU A 12 18.27 -0.38 0.75
CA LEU A 12 18.74 1.00 0.90
C LEU A 12 18.92 1.67 -0.46
N ALA A 13 19.56 0.99 -1.41
CA ALA A 13 19.73 1.50 -2.78
C ALA A 13 18.40 1.69 -3.53
N THR A 14 17.32 1.02 -3.09
CA THR A 14 15.97 1.25 -3.62
C THR A 14 15.35 2.50 -3.01
N ILE A 15 15.46 2.68 -1.70
CA ILE A 15 14.93 3.86 -1.00
C ILE A 15 15.58 5.13 -1.56
N GLU A 16 16.90 5.10 -1.81
CA GLU A 16 17.66 6.25 -2.34
C GLU A 16 17.25 6.69 -3.75
N ARG A 17 16.62 5.80 -4.53
CA ARG A 17 16.13 6.10 -5.89
C ARG A 17 14.64 6.40 -5.94
N LEU A 18 13.95 6.49 -4.80
CA LEU A 18 12.54 6.87 -4.79
C LEU A 18 12.41 8.31 -5.29
N THR A 19 11.61 8.48 -6.34
CA THR A 19 11.23 9.79 -6.87
C THR A 19 9.73 9.95 -6.71
N PRO A 20 9.23 11.12 -6.27
CA PRO A 20 7.80 11.40 -6.30
C PRO A 20 7.25 11.19 -7.71
N GLN A 21 6.08 10.55 -7.78
CA GLN A 21 5.30 10.44 -9.01
C GLN A 21 3.93 11.06 -8.75
N GLY A 22 3.30 11.60 -9.79
CA GLY A 22 2.02 12.28 -9.64
C GLY A 22 0.89 11.33 -9.23
N GLY A 23 -0.01 11.82 -8.38
CA GLY A 23 -1.15 11.08 -7.83
C GLY A 23 -0.79 10.23 -6.61
N THR A 24 -1.75 10.07 -5.70
CA THR A 24 -1.60 9.24 -4.49
C THR A 24 -2.67 8.16 -4.48
N SER A 25 -2.27 6.89 -4.61
CA SER A 25 -3.18 5.73 -4.55
C SER A 25 -2.86 4.86 -3.34
N LEU A 26 -3.48 5.20 -2.21
CA LEU A 26 -3.27 4.50 -0.95
C LEU A 26 -3.83 3.08 -1.00
N GLY A 27 -5.02 2.90 -1.59
CA GLY A 27 -5.65 1.60 -1.73
C GLY A 27 -4.79 0.63 -2.54
N HIS A 28 -4.24 1.07 -3.67
CA HIS A 28 -3.38 0.23 -4.52
C HIS A 28 -2.05 -0.11 -3.82
N GLY A 29 -1.49 0.82 -3.04
CA GLY A 29 -0.29 0.58 -2.23
C GLY A 29 -0.50 -0.47 -1.15
N ILE A 30 -1.60 -0.40 -0.40
CA ILE A 30 -1.95 -1.40 0.62
C ILE A 30 -2.17 -2.75 -0.07
N PHE A 31 -2.92 -2.80 -1.17
CA PHE A 31 -3.18 -4.05 -1.88
C PHE A 31 -1.91 -4.70 -2.41
N THR A 32 -1.02 -3.92 -3.03
CA THR A 32 0.28 -4.42 -3.52
C THR A 32 1.09 -5.03 -2.37
N SER A 33 1.00 -4.44 -1.19
CA SER A 33 1.67 -4.96 0.01
C SER A 33 1.05 -6.27 0.49
N LEU A 34 -0.28 -6.38 0.52
CA LEU A 34 -0.99 -7.62 0.85
C LEU A 34 -0.65 -8.75 -0.12
N ASN A 35 -0.60 -8.43 -1.42
CA ASN A 35 -0.20 -9.37 -2.46
C ASN A 35 1.24 -9.88 -2.26
N ALA A 36 2.15 -8.98 -1.90
CA ALA A 36 3.54 -9.35 -1.59
C ALA A 36 3.65 -10.23 -0.33
N ILE A 37 2.78 -10.03 0.67
CA ILE A 37 2.72 -10.84 1.89
C ILE A 37 2.10 -12.21 1.61
N ALA A 38 1.04 -12.27 0.80
CA ALA A 38 0.33 -13.50 0.46
C ALA A 38 1.17 -14.46 -0.40
N GLY A 39 2.22 -13.96 -1.07
CA GLY A 39 3.13 -14.77 -1.90
C GLY A 39 2.54 -15.26 -3.22
N GLU A 40 1.22 -15.16 -3.40
CA GLU A 40 0.47 -15.54 -4.60
C GLU A 40 -0.18 -14.30 -5.24
N PRO A 41 -0.17 -14.16 -6.59
CA PRO A 41 -0.69 -13.00 -7.27
C PRO A 41 -2.22 -12.88 -7.14
N LEU A 42 -2.65 -11.94 -6.30
CA LEU A 42 -4.03 -11.49 -6.18
C LEU A 42 -4.40 -10.55 -7.34
N SER A 43 -5.54 -10.77 -7.97
CA SER A 43 -6.10 -9.85 -8.97
C SER A 43 -7.18 -8.98 -8.34
N ILE A 44 -7.07 -7.65 -8.44
CA ILE A 44 -8.24 -6.77 -8.27
C ILE A 44 -9.01 -6.75 -9.58
N ASN A 45 -10.24 -7.25 -9.55
CA ASN A 45 -11.26 -6.87 -10.52
C ASN A 45 -12.34 -6.04 -9.81
N GLU A 46 -12.94 -5.08 -10.49
CA GLU A 46 -14.04 -4.25 -9.95
C GLU A 46 -15.17 -5.13 -9.38
N THR A 47 -15.45 -6.26 -10.04
CA THR A 47 -16.37 -7.30 -9.57
C THR A 47 -15.96 -7.94 -8.24
N THR A 48 -14.66 -8.13 -7.98
CA THR A 48 -14.16 -8.71 -6.70
C THR A 48 -14.16 -7.72 -5.54
N LEU A 49 -14.25 -6.41 -5.81
CA LEU A 49 -14.45 -5.39 -4.77
C LEU A 49 -15.94 -5.22 -4.43
N GLU A 50 -16.82 -5.40 -5.43
CA GLU A 50 -18.28 -5.37 -5.25
C GLU A 50 -18.88 -6.66 -4.65
N GLU A 51 -18.33 -7.84 -4.98
CA GLU A 51 -18.82 -9.14 -4.52
C GLU A 51 -18.34 -9.53 -3.11
N GLY A 52 -17.53 -8.68 -2.49
CA GLY A 52 -16.91 -8.92 -1.18
C GLY A 52 -15.51 -9.52 -1.29
N THR A 53 -14.73 -9.29 -0.24
CA THR A 53 -13.31 -9.62 -0.13
C THR A 53 -13.00 -11.01 -0.67
N PRO A 54 -12.13 -11.18 -1.71
CA PRO A 54 -11.60 -12.50 -2.01
C PRO A 54 -10.96 -13.03 -0.74
N GLU A 55 -11.29 -14.25 -0.32
CA GLU A 55 -10.76 -14.88 0.89
C GLU A 55 -9.22 -14.91 0.81
N LEU A 56 -8.58 -13.88 1.37
CA LEU A 56 -7.13 -13.78 1.47
C LEU A 56 -6.69 -14.75 2.55
N GLN A 57 -6.44 -16.00 2.16
CA GLN A 57 -5.84 -16.99 3.04
C GLN A 57 -4.35 -16.69 3.13
N ILE A 58 -3.99 -15.70 3.96
CA ILE A 58 -2.60 -15.50 4.39
C ILE A 58 -2.30 -16.61 5.38
N ASP A 59 -1.64 -17.64 4.88
CA ASP A 59 -1.36 -18.91 5.54
C ASP A 59 -0.34 -18.74 6.68
N ASN A 60 -0.78 -18.20 7.82
CA ASN A 60 0.02 -18.15 9.05
C ASN A 60 1.43 -17.56 8.89
N SER A 61 1.64 -16.77 7.83
CA SER A 61 2.86 -16.05 7.53
C SER A 61 3.01 -14.89 8.51
N SER A 62 3.57 -15.22 9.68
CA SER A 62 4.53 -14.42 10.45
C SER A 62 4.24 -12.92 10.58
N SER A 63 3.63 -12.48 11.69
CA SER A 63 3.78 -11.13 12.28
C SER A 63 3.80 -9.91 11.33
N ALA A 64 3.21 -10.01 10.14
CA ALA A 64 3.42 -9.03 9.09
C ALA A 64 2.69 -7.74 9.43
N VAL A 65 3.36 -6.62 9.14
CA VAL A 65 2.81 -5.28 9.35
C VAL A 65 3.10 -4.45 8.11
N ILE A 66 2.16 -3.58 7.76
CA ILE A 66 2.31 -2.59 6.70
C ILE A 66 2.57 -1.25 7.38
N ILE A 67 3.65 -0.56 7.02
CA ILE A 67 3.88 0.84 7.41
C ILE A 67 3.50 1.70 6.22
N LEU A 68 2.44 2.49 6.35
CA LEU A 68 1.94 3.35 5.28
C LEU A 68 2.47 4.77 5.47
N LEU A 69 3.47 5.15 4.68
CA LEU A 69 3.99 6.52 4.62
C LEU A 69 3.17 7.31 3.60
N THR A 70 2.46 8.35 4.03
CA THR A 70 1.51 9.09 3.17
C THR A 70 1.34 10.55 3.61
N ASP A 71 1.01 11.44 2.68
CA ASP A 71 0.55 12.81 2.95
C ASP A 71 -0.94 12.89 3.33
N GLY A 72 -1.65 11.77 3.27
CA GLY A 72 -3.04 11.62 3.68
C GLY A 72 -4.05 11.82 2.55
N GLU A 73 -3.62 12.22 1.35
CA GLU A 73 -4.52 12.35 0.21
C GLU A 73 -4.63 11.03 -0.56
N ASN A 74 -5.82 10.73 -1.07
CA ASN A 74 -6.04 9.61 -1.98
C ASN A 74 -6.81 10.12 -3.20
N THR A 75 -6.19 10.03 -4.37
CA THR A 75 -6.71 10.60 -5.62
C THR A 75 -7.23 9.54 -6.59
N ASN A 76 -7.16 8.26 -6.22
CA ASN A 76 -7.44 7.13 -7.12
C ASN A 76 -8.15 5.97 -6.40
N GLU A 77 -8.89 5.17 -7.15
CA GLU A 77 -9.42 3.88 -6.71
C GLU A 77 -8.30 2.82 -6.61
N PRO A 78 -8.50 1.72 -5.85
CA PRO A 78 -9.66 1.43 -4.98
C PRO A 78 -9.66 2.26 -3.68
N ASN A 79 -10.81 2.32 -3.00
CA ASN A 79 -10.94 3.03 -1.73
C ASN A 79 -9.99 2.44 -0.69
N PRO A 80 -9.09 3.23 -0.07
CA PRO A 80 -8.12 2.71 0.89
C PRO A 80 -8.75 2.07 2.12
N LEU A 81 -9.95 2.48 2.52
CA LEU A 81 -10.64 1.90 3.68
C LEU A 81 -11.14 0.48 3.40
N GLU A 82 -11.61 0.21 2.18
CA GLU A 82 -12.02 -1.14 1.78
C GLU A 82 -10.83 -2.09 1.82
N ILE A 83 -9.70 -1.69 1.24
CA ILE A 83 -8.48 -2.50 1.24
C ILE A 83 -7.91 -2.65 2.66
N ALA A 84 -7.99 -1.62 3.50
CA ALA A 84 -7.58 -1.71 4.90
C ALA A 84 -8.45 -2.70 5.71
N GLN A 85 -9.74 -2.78 5.40
CA GLN A 85 -10.63 -3.78 5.98
C GLN A 85 -10.18 -5.20 5.57
N MET A 86 -9.82 -5.42 4.30
CA MET A 86 -9.29 -6.72 3.86
C MET A 86 -7.99 -7.09 4.59
N ALA A 87 -7.10 -6.11 4.82
CA ALA A 87 -5.87 -6.33 5.58
C ALA A 87 -6.17 -6.79 7.02
N ALA A 88 -7.14 -6.15 7.68
CA ALA A 88 -7.56 -6.50 9.03
C ALA A 88 -8.15 -7.91 9.11
N GLU A 89 -8.99 -8.28 8.15
CA GLU A 89 -9.56 -9.63 7.99
C GLU A 89 -8.47 -10.69 7.77
N SER A 90 -7.40 -10.31 7.08
CA SER A 90 -6.21 -11.14 6.84
C SER A 90 -5.23 -11.17 8.02
N GLY A 91 -5.53 -10.48 9.13
CA GLY A 91 -4.66 -10.40 10.32
C GLY A 91 -3.43 -9.50 10.17
N VAL A 92 -3.36 -8.68 9.12
CA VAL A 92 -2.24 -7.76 8.84
C VAL A 92 -2.55 -6.38 9.41
N ARG A 93 -1.68 -5.88 10.30
CA ARG A 93 -1.84 -4.53 10.89
C ARG A 93 -1.21 -3.47 9.99
N ILE A 94 -1.96 -2.39 9.75
CA ILE A 94 -1.47 -1.20 9.03
C ILE A 94 -1.17 -0.09 10.05
N PHE A 95 0.04 0.45 9.99
CA PHE A 95 0.49 1.60 10.78
C PHE A 95 0.69 2.80 9.84
N PRO A 96 -0.27 3.74 9.78
CA PRO A 96 -0.12 4.95 8.99
C PRO A 96 0.84 5.94 9.65
N VAL A 97 1.72 6.53 8.85
CA VAL A 97 2.67 7.58 9.22
C VAL A 97 2.46 8.74 8.24
N GLY A 98 1.85 9.79 8.75
CA GLY A 98 1.61 11.03 8.01
C GLY A 98 2.92 11.79 7.76
N ILE A 99 3.14 12.22 6.52
CA ILE A 99 4.28 13.04 6.12
C ILE A 99 3.73 14.35 5.54
N GLY A 100 4.14 15.48 6.12
CA GLY A 100 3.75 16.79 5.61
C GLY A 100 4.40 17.90 6.43
N SER A 101 4.34 19.13 5.92
CA SER A 101 4.66 20.32 6.69
C SER A 101 3.41 20.83 7.42
N GLN A 102 3.61 21.55 8.51
CA GLN A 102 2.52 22.19 9.25
C GLN A 102 1.81 23.27 8.41
N ASP A 103 2.53 23.84 7.44
CA ASP A 103 2.05 24.90 6.54
C ASP A 103 1.23 24.36 5.36
N GLY A 104 1.31 23.04 5.08
CA GLY A 104 0.79 22.45 3.84
C GLY A 104 1.59 22.87 2.61
N SER A 105 1.60 22.04 1.57
CA SER A 105 2.18 22.40 0.28
C SER A 105 1.06 22.53 -0.75
N ILE A 106 0.86 23.73 -1.28
CA ILE A 106 0.05 23.91 -2.48
C ILE A 106 0.91 23.42 -3.65
N ILE A 107 0.51 22.31 -4.28
CA ILE A 107 1.14 21.88 -5.53
C ILE A 107 0.56 22.75 -6.64
N GLU A 108 1.31 23.78 -7.05
CA GLU A 108 1.04 24.45 -8.32
C GLU A 108 1.41 23.46 -9.44
N VAL A 109 0.39 22.87 -10.05
CA VAL A 109 0.57 22.12 -11.29
C VAL A 109 0.70 23.16 -12.39
N ASP A 110 1.95 23.49 -12.77
CA ASP A 110 2.21 24.27 -13.98
C ASP A 110 1.57 23.55 -15.19
N GLY A 111 0.61 24.23 -15.82
CA GLY A 111 0.03 23.82 -17.10
C GLY A 111 0.80 24.37 -18.28
#